data_AF-A0A1I3C5X4-F1
#
_entry.id   AF-A0A1I3C5X4-F1
#
_cell.length_a   1.000
_cell.length_b   1.000
_cell.length_c   1.000
_cell.angle_alpha   90.00
_cell.angle_beta   90.00
_cell.angle_gamma   90.00
#
_symmetry.space_group_name_H-M   'P 1'
#
loop_
_entity.id
_entity.type
_entity.pdbx_description
1 polymer ?
#
loop_
_entity_poly.entity_id
_entity_poly.type
_entity_poly.pdbx_seq_one_letter_code
_entity_poly.pdbx_strand_id
1 'polypeptide(L)' 'MSRLQKFEERGAFGEGPGRIAYALDPAQLPSATAGFEWRAVAGFKPGDAILNDKHLKPVFEEALKEGFAIVSRGD' A
#
# COMPACT_ATOMS: atom_id res chain seq x y z
N MET A 1 -8.56 -4.37 16.34
CA MET A 1 -8.45 -3.00 15.80
C MET A 1 -7.55 -3.06 14.58
N SER A 2 -8.15 -3.07 13.38
CA SER A 2 -7.39 -3.11 12.12
C SER A 2 -6.95 -1.70 11.76
N ARG A 3 -5.64 -1.47 11.61
CA ARG A 3 -5.09 -0.18 11.21
C ARG A 3 -4.65 -0.27 9.76
N LEU A 4 -4.83 0.81 9.00
CA LEU A 4 -4.33 0.89 7.64
C LEU A 4 -2.81 0.72 7.62
N GLN A 5 -2.34 -0.28 6.89
CA GLN A 5 -0.94 -0.60 6.68
C GLN A 5 -0.56 -0.29 5.23
N LYS A 6 0.69 0.12 5.03
CA LYS A 6 1.27 0.30 3.71
C LYS A 6 2.04 -0.95 3.33
N PHE A 7 1.85 -1.41 2.11
CA PHE A 7 2.56 -2.52 1.50
C PHE A 7 3.25 -2.00 0.25
N GLU A 8 4.50 -2.39 0.07
CA GLU A 8 5.27 -2.08 -1.13
C GLU A 8 5.55 -3.38 -1.85
N GLU A 9 5.21 -3.40 -3.14
CA GLU A 9 5.55 -4.50 -4.02
C GLU A 9 7.06 -4.44 -4.29
N ARG A 10 7.78 -5.52 -3.97
CA ARG A 10 9.23 -5.63 -4.21
C ARG A 10 9.56 -6.89 -4.99
N GLY A 11 10.42 -6.75 -6.00
CA GLY A 11 10.90 -7.88 -6.80
C GLY A 11 11.92 -8.71 -6.04
N ALA A 12 11.99 -10.01 -6.34
CA ALA A 12 12.92 -10.95 -5.69
C ALA A 12 14.41 -10.55 -5.84
N PHE A 13 14.76 -9.82 -6.89
CA PHE A 13 16.15 -9.44 -7.21
C PHE A 13 16.46 -7.95 -6.94
N GLY A 14 15.58 -7.25 -6.21
CA GLY A 14 15.76 -5.82 -5.96
C GLY A 14 15.36 -4.92 -7.14
N GLU A 15 14.66 -5.48 -8.14
CA GLU A 15 13.86 -4.66 -9.06
C GLU A 15 12.96 -3.73 -8.23
N GLY A 16 12.96 -2.46 -8.64
CA GLY A 16 12.61 -1.29 -7.84
C GLY A 16 11.24 -1.33 -7.17
N PRO A 17 10.90 -0.31 -6.37
CA PRO A 17 9.61 -0.27 -5.71
C PRO A 17 8.53 -0.32 -6.79
N GLY A 18 7.77 -1.41 -6.82
CA GLY A 18 6.67 -1.59 -7.75
C GLY A 18 5.48 -0.75 -7.31
N ARG A 19 4.33 -1.39 -7.20
CA ARG A 19 3.09 -0.76 -6.73
C ARG A 19 3.12 -0.55 -5.21
N ILE A 20 2.43 0.47 -4.74
CA ILE A 20 2.15 0.66 -3.31
C ILE A 20 0.70 0.27 -3.08
N ALA A 21 0.43 -0.52 -2.06
CA ALA A 21 -0.92 -0.82 -1.63
C ALA A 21 -1.15 -0.38 -0.19
N TYR A 22 -2.36 0.05 0.10
CA TYR A 22 -2.82 0.36 1.44
C TYR A 22 -3.97 -0.58 1.77
N ALA A 23 -3.86 -1.33 2.87
CA ALA A 23 -4.90 -2.26 3.27
C ALA A 23 -4.97 -2.36 4.79
N LEU A 24 -6.16 -2.70 5.29
CA LEU A 24 -6.35 -3.01 6.71
C LEU A 24 -5.76 -4.38 7.08
N ASP A 25 -5.77 -5.30 6.11
CA ASP A 25 -5.30 -6.67 6.27
C ASP A 25 -4.58 -7.12 4.99
N PRO A 26 -3.40 -7.76 5.08
CA PRO A 26 -2.68 -8.25 3.92
C PRO A 26 -3.46 -9.31 3.13
N ALA A 27 -4.41 -10.02 3.74
CA ALA A 27 -5.24 -11.00 3.04
C ALA A 27 -6.23 -10.37 2.04
N GLN A 28 -6.48 -9.06 2.15
CA GLN A 28 -7.33 -8.33 1.22
C GLN A 28 -6.56 -7.79 0.01
N LEU A 29 -5.23 -7.86 0.03
CA LEU A 29 -4.42 -7.41 -1.10
C LEU A 29 -4.58 -8.37 -2.27
N PRO A 30 -4.67 -7.85 -3.51
CA PRO A 30 -4.64 -8.70 -4.69
C PRO A 30 -3.25 -9.33 -4.85
N SER A 31 -3.16 -10.36 -5.69
CA SER A 31 -1.88 -10.99 -6.02
C SER A 31 -0.87 -9.96 -6.53
N ALA A 32 0.35 -10.03 -6.00
CA ALA A 32 1.46 -9.21 -6.46
C ALA A 32 1.80 -9.53 -7.93
N THR A 33 2.51 -8.60 -8.57
CA THR A 33 3.06 -8.80 -9.92
C THR A 33 3.91 -10.06 -9.97
N ALA A 34 3.94 -10.77 -11.11
CA ALA A 34 4.76 -11.96 -11.27
C ALA A 34 6.23 -11.68 -10.94
N GLY A 35 6.80 -12.42 -9.98
CA GLY A 35 8.17 -12.20 -9.49
C GLY A 35 8.30 -11.14 -8.37
N PHE A 36 7.18 -10.58 -7.91
CA PHE A 36 7.13 -9.63 -6.81
C PHE A 36 6.33 -10.18 -5.63
N GLU A 37 6.59 -9.60 -4.45
CA GLU A 37 5.86 -9.89 -3.23
C GLU A 37 5.47 -8.59 -2.51
N TRP A 38 4.31 -8.60 -1.87
CA TRP A 38 3.87 -7.51 -1.02
C TRP A 38 4.64 -7.52 0.30
N ARG A 39 5.34 -6.43 0.58
CA ARG A 39 6.07 -6.28 1.84
C ARG A 39 5.48 -5.15 2.66
N ALA A 40 5.05 -5.47 3.87
CA ALA A 40 4.56 -4.46 4.82
C ALA A 40 5.68 -3.48 5.16
N VAL A 41 5.38 -2.18 5.05
CA VAL A 41 6.29 -1.11 5.42
C VAL A 41 6.16 -0.86 6.92
N ALA A 42 7.14 -1.36 7.68
CA ALA A 42 7.22 -1.13 9.11
C ALA A 42 7.30 0.38 9.41
N GLY A 43 6.57 0.82 10.43
CA GLY A 43 6.56 2.22 10.86
C GLY A 43 5.67 3.16 10.04
N PHE A 44 4.93 2.64 9.05
CA PHE A 44 3.96 3.45 8.32
C PHE A 44 2.84 3.96 9.26
N LYS A 45 2.59 5.27 9.20
CA LYS A 45 1.53 5.94 9.94
C LYS A 45 0.61 6.67 8.96
N PRO A 46 -0.67 6.28 8.83
CA PRO A 46 -1.59 6.94 7.89
C PRO A 46 -1.80 8.42 8.21
N GLY A 47 -1.81 8.79 9.50
CA GLY A 47 -1.94 10.20 9.92
C GLY A 47 -0.81 11.08 9.39
N ASP A 48 0.45 10.70 9.63
CA ASP A 48 1.62 11.39 9.06
C ASP A 48 1.62 11.38 7.54
N ALA A 49 1.25 10.26 6.92
CA ALA A 49 1.26 10.13 5.46
C ALA A 49 0.27 11.11 4.80
N ILE A 50 -0.95 11.27 5.33
CA ILE A 50 -1.91 12.26 4.82
C ILE A 50 -1.44 13.69 5.05
N LEU A 51 -0.73 13.95 6.16
CA LEU A 51 -0.19 15.28 6.45
C LEU A 51 0.91 15.67 5.45
N ASN A 52 1.75 14.71 5.07
CA ASN A 52 2.81 14.92 4.06
C ASN A 52 2.25 14.93 2.64
N ASP A 53 1.25 14.10 2.36
CA ASP A 53 0.68 13.94 1.02
C ASP A 53 -0.85 13.80 1.08
N LYS A 54 -1.53 14.91 0.80
CA LYS A 54 -3.00 14.98 0.89
C LYS A 54 -3.70 14.13 -0.17
N HIS A 55 -3.01 13.72 -1.23
CA HIS A 55 -3.57 12.85 -2.27
C HIS A 55 -3.78 11.42 -1.76
N LEU A 56 -3.16 11.05 -0.64
CA LEU A 56 -3.38 9.76 0.02
C LEU A 56 -4.70 9.67 0.77
N LYS A 57 -5.35 10.80 1.07
CA LYS A 57 -6.63 10.81 1.78
C LYS A 57 -7.72 9.99 1.05
N PRO A 58 -8.04 10.27 -0.23
CA PRO A 58 -9.01 9.46 -0.97
C PRO A 58 -8.58 8.00 -1.13
N VAL A 59 -7.28 7.72 -1.28
CA VAL A 59 -6.73 6.35 -1.35
C VAL A 59 -7.00 5.58 -0.05
N PHE A 60 -6.86 6.24 1.10
CA PHE A 60 -7.10 5.58 2.38
C PHE A 60 -8.59 5.38 2.62
N GLU A 61 -9.43 6.33 2.22
CA GLU A 61 -10.89 6.17 2.26
C GLU A 61 -11.34 5.01 1.37
N GLU A 62 -10.76 4.86 0.18
CA GLU A 62 -10.99 3.71 -0.70
C GLU A 62 -10.54 2.41 -0.04
N ALA A 63 -9.33 2.35 0.54
CA ALA A 63 -8.85 1.17 1.23
C ALA A 63 -9.69 0.77 2.44
N LEU A 64 -10.28 1.75 3.14
CA LEU A 64 -11.21 1.50 4.25
C LEU A 64 -12.56 0.97 3.76
N LYS A 65 -12.98 1.32 2.54
CA LYS A 65 -14.28 0.95 1.97
C LYS A 65 -14.22 -0.38 1.20
N GLU A 66 -13.21 -0.56 0.38
CA GLU A 66 -13.02 -1.71 -0.52
C GLU A 66 -12.15 -2.81 0.12
N GLY A 67 -11.47 -2.48 1.23
CA GLY A 67 -10.56 -3.39 1.95
C GLY A 67 -9.08 -3.20 1.59
N PHE A 68 -8.81 -2.64 0.40
CA PHE A 68 -7.48 -2.23 -0.06
C PHE A 68 -7.58 -1.10 -1.10
N ALA A 69 -6.47 -0.40 -1.34
CA ALA A 69 -6.30 0.52 -2.47
C ALA A 69 -4.87 0.42 -3.00
N ILE A 70 -4.70 0.50 -4.32
CA ILE A 70 -3.38 0.45 -4.96
C ILE A 70 -3.05 1.79 -5.60
N VAL A 71 -1.88 2.30 -5.28
CA VAL A 71 -1.27 3.45 -5.93
C VAL A 71 -0.15 2.95 -6.83
N SER A 72 -0.38 3.06 -8.14
CA SER A 72 0.68 2.89 -9.12
C SER A 72 1.52 4.16 -9.10
N ARG A 73 2.82 4.06 -8.83
CA ARG A 73 3.73 5.20 -8.98
C ARG A 73 3.97 5.41 -10.47
N GLY A 74 3.09 6.18 -11.10
CA GLY A 74 3.17 6.53 -12.51
C GLY A 74 2.67 7.95 -12.70
N ASP A 75 3.56 8.92 -12.46
CA ASP A 75 3.91 10.01 -13.39
C ASP A 75 5.27 10.59 -12.95
#